data_AF-A0A652YKP1-F1
#
_entry.id   AF-A0A652YKP1-F1
#
_cell.length_a   1.000
_cell.length_b   1.000
_cell.length_c   1.000
_cell.angle_alpha   90.00
_cell.angle_beta   90.00
_cell.angle_gamma   90.00
#
_symmetry.space_group_name_H-M   'P 1'
#
loop_
_entity.id
_entity.type
_entity.pdbx_description
1 polymer ?
#
loop_
_entity_poly.entity_id
_entity_poly.type
_entity_poly.pdbx_seq_one_letter_code
_entity_poly.pdbx_strand_id
1 'polypeptide(L)'
;MSIADSGIRLGLLCLAMAVLAALVYRFTRIGSVRVVPGALVRGAIQLAAISLILAAALAHLWSAVLVLIGMFAAASFTAARRSNSGRSGVWLSAAVLAGIAVVLPLMLISGVVPLEGVAIVPIGGIVMGGAMTATSMAAKRGLDAIDSRYGEVEAALSLGFSQRDARWEVARTAAADALLPGVDQTRTVGLVTLPGAFVGVLLATGSAVQAGAVQILVLAGLLLAQTCAVAVAVELVARGRVYRGRRVRAARVR
;
A
#
# COMPACT_ATOMS: atom_id res chain seq x y z
N MET A 1 4.63 -19.45 -34.12
CA MET A 1 4.94 -18.07 -33.65
C MET A 1 5.90 -18.20 -32.48
N SER A 2 7.17 -17.82 -32.68
CA SER A 2 8.24 -18.09 -31.71
C SER A 2 8.07 -17.24 -30.45
N ILE A 3 8.30 -17.82 -29.28
CA ILE A 3 8.25 -17.15 -27.97
C ILE A 3 9.19 -15.92 -27.94
N ALA A 4 10.26 -15.94 -28.76
CA ALA A 4 11.19 -14.81 -28.92
C ALA A 4 10.57 -13.59 -29.64
N ASP A 5 9.72 -13.80 -30.66
CA ASP A 5 9.02 -12.72 -31.36
C ASP A 5 8.00 -12.03 -30.45
N SER A 6 7.34 -12.82 -29.58
CA SER A 6 6.40 -12.30 -28.58
C SER A 6 7.11 -11.44 -27.54
N GLY A 7 8.32 -11.81 -27.10
CA GLY A 7 9.10 -11.05 -26.13
C GLY A 7 9.56 -9.68 -26.66
N ILE A 8 10.06 -9.62 -27.90
CA ILE A 8 10.50 -8.37 -28.53
C ILE A 8 9.31 -7.43 -28.76
N ARG A 9 8.19 -7.95 -29.29
CA ARG A 9 6.97 -7.16 -29.50
C ARG A 9 6.39 -6.63 -28.20
N LEU A 10 6.38 -7.44 -27.14
CA LEU A 10 5.97 -7.02 -25.80
C LEU A 10 6.85 -5.88 -25.29
N GLY A 11 8.18 -6.04 -25.38
CA GLY A 11 9.14 -5.03 -24.94
C GLY A 11 8.98 -3.69 -25.66
N LEU A 12 8.83 -3.73 -26.99
CA LEU A 12 8.56 -2.55 -27.82
C LEU A 12 7.24 -1.86 -27.44
N LEU A 13 6.18 -2.64 -27.20
CA LEU A 13 4.89 -2.10 -26.79
C LEU A 13 4.97 -1.42 -25.42
N CYS A 14 5.60 -2.06 -24.43
CA CYS A 14 5.82 -1.49 -23.11
C CYS A 14 6.65 -0.19 -23.19
N LEU A 15 7.68 -0.16 -24.03
CA LEU A 15 8.51 1.03 -24.25
C LEU A 15 7.69 2.16 -24.91
N ALA A 16 6.90 1.85 -25.93
CA ALA A 16 6.04 2.82 -26.60
C ALA A 16 5.04 3.46 -25.61
N MET A 17 4.40 2.64 -24.77
CA MET A 17 3.50 3.13 -23.71
C MET A 17 4.22 4.01 -22.68
N ALA A 18 5.45 3.64 -22.29
CA ALA A 18 6.26 4.42 -21.36
C ALA A 18 6.64 5.79 -21.92
N VAL A 19 7.05 5.83 -23.20
CA VAL A 19 7.41 7.06 -23.91
C VAL A 19 6.19 7.96 -24.08
N LEU A 20 5.04 7.39 -24.47
CA LEU A 20 3.80 8.16 -24.62
C LEU A 20 3.36 8.77 -23.28
N ALA A 21 3.41 8.00 -22.19
CA ALA A 21 3.12 8.54 -20.86
C ALA A 21 4.08 9.66 -20.47
N ALA A 22 5.39 9.51 -20.73
CA ALA A 22 6.39 10.54 -20.49
C ALA A 22 6.11 11.81 -21.30
N LEU A 23 5.69 11.67 -22.56
CA LEU A 23 5.34 12.77 -23.44
C LEU A 23 4.09 13.52 -22.94
N VAL A 24 3.06 12.80 -22.49
CA VAL A 24 1.87 13.39 -21.85
C VAL A 24 2.26 14.17 -20.59
N TYR A 25 3.12 13.63 -19.74
CA TYR A 25 3.65 14.35 -18.56
C TYR A 25 4.39 15.63 -18.96
N ARG A 26 5.15 15.61 -20.05
CA ARG A 26 5.86 16.78 -20.57
C ARG A 26 4.90 17.86 -21.06
N PHE A 27 3.88 17.49 -21.81
CA PHE A 27 2.91 18.45 -22.37
C PHE A 27 1.98 19.04 -21.32
N THR A 28 1.48 18.20 -20.40
CA THR A 28 0.55 18.63 -19.35
C THR A 28 1.24 19.30 -18.15
N ARG A 29 2.56 19.18 -18.04
CA ARG A 29 3.38 19.71 -16.92
C ARG A 29 2.92 19.26 -15.52
N ILE A 30 2.23 18.11 -15.42
CA ILE A 30 1.69 17.57 -14.15
C ILE A 30 2.81 17.04 -13.23
N GLY A 31 4.00 16.76 -13.77
CA GLY A 31 5.14 16.33 -12.97
C GLY A 31 6.39 16.06 -13.80
N SER A 32 7.34 15.34 -13.21
CA SER A 32 8.58 14.98 -13.91
C SER A 32 8.33 13.88 -14.96
N VAL A 33 8.82 14.12 -16.17
CA VAL A 33 8.78 13.21 -17.34
C VAL A 33 9.38 11.84 -17.02
N ARG A 34 10.27 11.76 -16.02
CA ARG A 34 10.96 10.52 -15.63
C ARG A 34 10.17 9.66 -14.65
N VAL A 35 9.04 10.13 -14.12
CA VAL A 35 8.26 9.41 -13.10
C VAL A 35 7.75 8.07 -13.62
N VAL A 36 7.07 8.06 -14.77
CA VAL A 36 6.48 6.84 -15.33
C VAL A 36 7.55 5.86 -15.85
N PRO A 37 8.52 6.27 -16.70
CA PRO A 37 9.56 5.35 -17.15
C PRO A 37 10.43 4.81 -16.00
N GLY A 38 10.76 5.65 -15.02
CA GLY A 38 11.53 5.23 -13.85
C GLY A 38 10.78 4.21 -12.98
N ALA A 39 9.46 4.36 -12.82
CA ALA A 39 8.63 3.38 -12.13
C ALA A 39 8.56 2.05 -12.89
N LEU A 40 8.44 2.08 -14.21
CA LEU A 40 8.41 0.88 -15.06
C LEU A 40 9.73 0.11 -15.00
N VAL A 41 10.88 0.78 -15.17
CA VAL A 41 12.20 0.14 -15.09
C VAL A 41 12.42 -0.47 -13.72
N ARG A 42 12.14 0.29 -12.64
CA ARG A 42 12.27 -0.22 -11.27
C ARG A 42 11.34 -1.42 -11.03
N GLY A 43 10.10 -1.34 -11.49
CA GLY A 43 9.12 -2.42 -11.36
C GLY A 43 9.56 -3.69 -12.10
N ALA A 44 10.07 -3.55 -13.32
CA ALA A 44 10.57 -4.66 -14.12
C ALA A 44 11.77 -5.35 -13.44
N ILE A 45 12.75 -4.57 -12.97
CA ILE A 45 13.91 -5.09 -12.23
C ILE A 45 13.47 -5.79 -10.94
N GLN A 46 12.57 -5.18 -10.18
CA GLN A 46 12.07 -5.76 -8.93
C GLN A 46 11.30 -7.06 -9.18
N LEU A 47 10.47 -7.11 -10.22
CA LEU A 47 9.70 -8.31 -10.56
C LEU A 47 10.60 -9.44 -11.07
N ALA A 48 11.62 -9.13 -11.88
CA ALA A 48 12.61 -10.11 -12.33
C ALA A 48 13.45 -10.66 -11.17
N ALA A 49 13.84 -9.81 -10.22
CA ALA A 49 14.53 -10.25 -9.01
C ALA A 49 13.61 -11.14 -8.14
N ILE A 50 12.36 -10.72 -7.92
CA ILE A 50 11.38 -11.47 -7.14
C ILE A 50 11.04 -12.81 -7.80
N SER A 51 10.92 -12.89 -9.13
CA SER A 51 10.64 -14.16 -9.81
C SER A 51 11.77 -15.17 -9.64
N LEU A 52 13.02 -14.71 -9.69
CA LEU A 52 14.20 -15.55 -9.39
C LEU A 52 14.20 -16.01 -7.93
N ILE A 53 13.90 -15.11 -7.01
CA ILE A 53 13.80 -15.44 -5.57
C ILE A 53 12.68 -16.44 -5.34
N LEU A 54 11.48 -16.25 -5.88
CA LEU A 54 10.35 -17.19 -5.70
C LEU A 54 10.66 -18.56 -6.28
N ALA A 55 11.34 -18.64 -7.43
CA ALA A 55 11.76 -19.91 -8.02
C ALA A 55 12.66 -20.73 -7.06
N ALA A 56 13.47 -20.07 -6.24
CA ALA A 56 14.32 -20.71 -5.23
C ALA A 56 13.66 -20.81 -3.84
N ALA A 57 12.76 -19.89 -3.49
CA ALA A 57 12.25 -19.68 -2.14
C ALA A 57 10.93 -20.42 -1.84
N LEU A 58 10.24 -20.94 -2.84
CA LEU A 58 8.98 -21.68 -2.62
C LEU A 58 9.18 -23.14 -2.21
N ALA A 59 10.42 -23.63 -2.14
CA ALA A 59 10.74 -25.00 -1.74
C ALA A 59 10.54 -25.27 -0.24
N HIS A 60 10.66 -24.25 0.63
CA HIS A 60 10.59 -24.41 2.08
C HIS A 60 9.77 -23.31 2.77
N LEU A 61 9.15 -23.63 3.91
CA LEU A 61 8.35 -22.66 4.67
C LEU A 61 9.21 -21.52 5.26
N TRP A 62 10.46 -21.80 5.64
CA TRP A 62 11.40 -20.81 6.17
C TRP A 62 11.74 -19.71 5.15
N SER A 63 11.88 -20.07 3.88
CA SER A 63 12.16 -19.09 2.82
C SER A 63 10.95 -18.20 2.52
N ALA A 64 9.72 -18.72 2.67
CA ALA A 64 8.51 -17.89 2.61
C ALA A 64 8.49 -16.81 3.69
N VAL A 65 8.86 -17.15 4.94
CA VAL A 65 8.97 -16.17 6.04
C VAL A 65 10.01 -15.10 5.73
N LEU A 66 11.18 -15.48 5.20
CA LEU A 66 12.24 -14.54 4.83
C LEU A 66 11.76 -13.56 3.74
N VAL A 67 11.04 -14.06 2.73
CA VAL A 67 10.42 -13.23 1.69
C VAL A 67 9.42 -12.26 2.31
N LEU A 68 8.54 -12.72 3.21
CA LEU A 68 7.57 -11.85 3.90
C LEU A 68 8.25 -10.74 4.71
N ILE A 69 9.36 -11.02 5.39
CA ILE A 69 10.14 -10.01 6.13
C ILE A 69 10.70 -8.97 5.15
N GLY A 70 11.26 -9.40 4.02
CA GLY A 70 11.75 -8.50 2.97
C GLY A 70 10.64 -7.62 2.39
N MET A 71 9.47 -8.20 2.13
CA MET A 71 8.29 -7.47 1.67
C MET A 71 7.80 -6.47 2.71
N PHE A 72 7.78 -6.84 3.99
CA PHE A 72 7.40 -5.94 5.08
C PHE A 72 8.36 -4.75 5.21
N ALA A 73 9.68 -4.99 5.09
CA ALA A 73 10.67 -3.93 5.11
C ALA A 73 10.49 -2.98 3.92
N ALA A 74 10.29 -3.52 2.71
CA ALA A 74 10.04 -2.73 1.50
C ALA A 74 8.73 -1.93 1.59
N ALA A 75 7.67 -2.55 2.12
CA ALA A 75 6.37 -1.92 2.35
C ALA A 75 6.49 -0.77 3.35
N SER A 76 7.12 -1.00 4.50
CA SER A 76 7.33 0.02 5.54
C SER A 76 8.17 1.19 5.03
N PHE A 77 9.28 0.91 4.33
CA PHE A 77 10.12 1.94 3.73
C PHE A 77 9.35 2.77 2.68
N THR A 78 8.57 2.11 1.84
CA THR A 78 7.77 2.77 0.81
C THR A 78 6.66 3.60 1.42
N ALA A 79 6.00 3.12 2.48
CA ALA A 79 4.99 3.88 3.21
C ALA A 79 5.56 5.16 3.81
N ALA A 80 6.72 5.05 4.49
CA ALA A 80 7.46 6.18 5.06
C ALA A 80 7.88 7.22 4.01
N ARG A 81 8.33 6.75 2.84
CA ARG A 81 8.75 7.64 1.75
C ARG A 81 7.57 8.34 1.09
N ARG A 82 6.46 7.63 0.88
CA ARG A 82 5.25 8.15 0.22
C ARG A 82 4.43 9.10 1.08
N SER A 83 4.50 8.97 2.40
CA SER A 83 3.79 9.85 3.35
C SER A 83 4.35 11.28 3.38
N ASN A 84 5.58 11.48 2.89
CA ASN A 84 6.32 12.75 2.98
C ASN A 84 6.51 13.24 4.43
N SER A 85 6.73 12.31 5.38
CA SER A 85 6.90 12.62 6.82
C SER A 85 8.38 12.63 7.28
N GLY A 86 9.34 12.63 6.34
CA GLY A 86 10.76 12.63 6.67
C GLY A 86 11.18 11.45 7.56
N ARG A 87 12.13 11.69 8.50
CA ARG A 87 12.64 10.64 9.41
C ARG A 87 11.58 10.03 10.33
N SER A 88 10.52 10.78 10.65
CA SER A 88 9.42 10.29 11.50
C SER A 88 8.60 9.18 10.81
N GLY A 89 8.72 9.04 9.49
CA GLY A 89 8.01 8.02 8.72
C GLY A 89 8.33 6.58 9.13
N VAL A 90 9.43 6.34 9.85
CA VAL A 90 9.75 5.00 10.38
C VAL A 90 8.66 4.45 11.30
N TRP A 91 7.91 5.30 11.99
CA TRP A 91 6.78 4.89 12.84
C TRP A 91 5.62 4.29 12.05
N LEU A 92 5.53 4.58 10.75
CA LEU A 92 4.48 4.01 9.89
C LEU A 92 4.66 2.49 9.67
N SER A 93 5.82 1.91 10.01
CA SER A 93 5.97 0.46 10.06
C SER A 93 4.99 -0.20 11.03
N ALA A 94 4.68 0.46 12.16
CA ALA A 94 3.70 -0.03 13.12
C ALA A 94 2.28 -0.04 12.54
N ALA A 95 1.94 0.94 11.70
CA ALA A 95 0.64 0.99 11.02
C ALA A 95 0.51 -0.12 9.96
N VAL A 96 1.56 -0.33 9.16
CA VAL A 96 1.61 -1.43 8.20
C VAL A 96 1.53 -2.78 8.93
N LEU A 97 2.28 -2.94 10.02
CA LEU A 97 2.28 -4.15 10.84
C LEU A 97 0.91 -4.42 11.44
N ALA A 98 0.21 -3.40 11.95
CA ALA A 98 -1.11 -3.56 12.54
C ALA A 98 -2.13 -4.16 11.56
N GLY A 99 -2.11 -3.74 10.29
CA GLY A 99 -2.97 -4.33 9.27
C GLY A 99 -2.68 -5.81 9.02
N ILE A 100 -1.40 -6.17 8.93
CA ILE A 100 -0.96 -7.54 8.64
C ILE A 100 -1.18 -8.46 9.85
N ALA A 101 -0.86 -7.97 11.05
CA ALA A 101 -0.93 -8.72 12.30
C ALA A 101 -2.36 -9.13 12.68
N VAL A 102 -3.37 -8.43 12.15
CA VAL A 102 -4.77 -8.84 12.31
C VAL A 102 -5.16 -9.85 11.23
N VAL A 103 -4.86 -9.56 9.96
CA VAL A 103 -5.40 -10.33 8.84
C VAL A 103 -4.71 -11.69 8.63
N LEU A 104 -3.37 -11.74 8.67
CA LEU A 104 -2.67 -12.99 8.41
C LEU A 104 -3.01 -14.07 9.46
N PRO A 105 -2.98 -13.79 10.77
CA PRO A 105 -3.37 -14.80 11.75
C PRO A 105 -4.82 -15.27 11.59
N LEU A 106 -5.77 -14.37 11.30
CA LEU A 106 -7.16 -14.76 11.05
C LEU A 106 -7.28 -15.72 9.85
N MET A 107 -6.57 -15.43 8.77
CA MET A 107 -6.56 -16.29 7.58
C MET A 107 -5.93 -17.66 7.86
N LEU A 108 -4.83 -17.71 8.62
CA LEU A 108 -4.13 -18.95 8.93
C LEU A 108 -4.89 -19.82 9.96
N ILE A 109 -5.43 -19.20 11.01
CA ILE A 109 -6.17 -19.90 12.08
C ILE A 109 -7.50 -20.46 11.54
N SER A 110 -8.15 -19.76 10.61
CA SER A 110 -9.40 -20.24 10.00
C SER A 110 -9.23 -21.52 9.18
N GLY A 111 -8.00 -21.92 8.85
CA GLY A 111 -7.71 -23.09 8.02
C GLY A 111 -8.12 -22.94 6.54
N VAL A 112 -8.63 -21.78 6.14
CA VAL A 112 -9.05 -21.51 4.75
C VAL A 112 -7.85 -21.35 3.82
N VAL A 113 -6.74 -20.83 4.35
CA VAL A 113 -5.47 -20.70 3.60
C VAL A 113 -4.52 -21.80 4.04
N PRO A 114 -4.04 -22.66 3.12
CA PRO A 114 -3.08 -23.71 3.47
C PRO A 114 -1.77 -23.09 3.95
N LEU A 115 -1.13 -23.74 4.93
CA LEU A 115 0.15 -23.32 5.53
C LEU A 115 1.35 -23.61 4.61
N GLU A 116 1.24 -23.18 3.36
CA GLU A 116 2.25 -23.39 2.31
C GLU A 116 2.78 -22.05 1.80
N GLY A 117 4.09 -21.98 1.57
CA GLY A 117 4.74 -20.75 1.09
C GLY A 117 4.12 -20.19 -0.20
N VAL A 118 3.66 -21.07 -1.08
CA VAL A 118 3.03 -20.73 -2.38
C VAL A 118 1.70 -19.98 -2.19
N ALA A 119 0.97 -20.23 -1.10
CA ALA A 119 -0.28 -19.54 -0.78
C ALA A 119 -0.05 -18.31 0.11
N ILE A 120 0.79 -18.44 1.13
CA ILE A 120 1.03 -17.40 2.14
C ILE A 120 1.73 -16.18 1.51
N VAL A 121 2.73 -16.37 0.66
CA VAL A 121 3.52 -15.26 0.12
C VAL A 121 2.68 -14.33 -0.77
N PRO A 122 1.89 -14.82 -1.74
CA PRO A 122 1.01 -13.95 -2.53
C PRO A 122 -0.05 -13.23 -1.69
N ILE A 123 -0.74 -13.94 -0.79
CA ILE A 123 -1.79 -13.35 0.05
C ILE A 123 -1.19 -12.30 0.99
N GLY A 124 -0.11 -12.65 1.69
CA GLY A 124 0.62 -11.71 2.54
C GLY A 124 1.13 -10.51 1.75
N GLY A 125 1.60 -10.71 0.52
CA GLY A 125 2.02 -9.64 -0.37
C GLY A 125 0.90 -8.68 -0.75
N ILE A 126 -0.28 -9.21 -1.10
CA ILE A 126 -1.47 -8.42 -1.41
C ILE A 126 -1.88 -7.59 -0.19
N VAL A 127 -2.00 -8.23 0.98
CA VAL A 127 -2.38 -7.58 2.24
C VAL A 127 -1.37 -6.49 2.64
N MET A 128 -0.07 -6.80 2.56
CA MET A 128 1.02 -5.84 2.82
C MET A 128 0.97 -4.63 1.87
N GLY A 129 0.76 -4.87 0.57
CA GLY A 129 0.66 -3.81 -0.42
C GLY A 129 -0.54 -2.89 -0.18
N GLY A 130 -1.68 -3.48 0.21
CA GLY A 130 -2.88 -2.76 0.62
C GLY A 130 -2.64 -1.89 1.85
N ALA A 131 -2.10 -2.48 2.93
CA ALA A 131 -1.78 -1.79 4.17
C ALA A 131 -0.77 -0.65 3.94
N MET A 132 0.32 -0.90 3.20
CA MET A 132 1.31 0.12 2.80
C MET A 132 0.65 1.32 2.11
N THR A 133 -0.20 1.06 1.12
CA THR A 133 -0.83 2.11 0.33
C THR A 133 -1.75 2.95 1.22
N ALA A 134 -2.62 2.30 1.99
CA ALA A 134 -3.55 2.96 2.90
C ALA A 134 -2.81 3.77 3.99
N THR A 135 -1.80 3.19 4.65
CA THR A 135 -0.96 3.89 5.63
C THR A 135 -0.31 5.14 5.02
N SER A 136 0.30 5.00 3.84
CA SER A 136 1.03 6.11 3.22
C SER A 136 0.11 7.27 2.84
N MET A 137 -1.10 6.97 2.34
CA MET A 137 -2.09 7.97 1.97
C MET A 137 -2.75 8.59 3.19
N ALA A 138 -3.13 7.80 4.20
CA ALA A 138 -3.71 8.29 5.43
C ALA A 138 -2.76 9.24 6.17
N ALA A 139 -1.49 8.85 6.32
CA ALA A 139 -0.48 9.70 6.93
C ALA A 139 -0.27 10.99 6.13
N LYS A 140 -0.16 10.90 4.80
CA LYS A 140 0.01 12.08 3.94
C LYS A 140 -1.16 13.04 4.07
N ARG A 141 -2.39 12.55 3.88
CA ARG A 141 -3.62 13.37 3.92
C ARG A 141 -3.89 13.93 5.31
N GLY A 142 -3.66 13.16 6.37
CA GLY A 142 -3.77 13.64 7.75
C GLY A 142 -2.76 14.75 8.06
N LEU A 143 -1.50 14.61 7.60
CA LEU A 143 -0.49 15.66 7.73
C LEU A 143 -0.85 16.90 6.91
N ASP A 144 -1.32 16.73 5.67
CA ASP A 144 -1.77 17.84 4.81
C ASP A 144 -2.96 18.58 5.44
N ALA A 145 -3.90 17.86 6.06
CA ALA A 145 -5.03 18.45 6.78
C ALA A 145 -4.60 19.27 7.99
N ILE A 146 -3.69 18.75 8.81
CA ILE A 146 -3.14 19.49 9.97
C ILE A 146 -2.33 20.71 9.53
N ASP A 147 -1.57 20.60 8.44
CA ASP A 147 -0.76 21.71 7.92
C ASP A 147 -1.64 22.82 7.33
N SER A 148 -2.71 22.47 6.61
CA SER A 148 -3.62 23.44 5.98
C SER A 148 -4.62 24.06 6.93
N ARG A 149 -5.09 23.31 7.93
CA ARG A 149 -6.15 23.72 8.88
C ARG A 149 -5.62 23.82 10.30
N TYR A 150 -4.38 24.31 10.45
CA TYR A 150 -3.76 24.37 11.77
C TYR A 150 -4.51 25.29 12.76
N GLY A 151 -5.21 26.31 12.26
CA GLY A 151 -6.07 27.15 13.10
C GLY A 151 -7.22 26.38 13.78
N GLU A 152 -7.75 25.32 13.16
CA GLU A 152 -8.75 24.43 13.78
C GLU A 152 -8.13 23.64 14.94
N VAL A 153 -6.86 23.24 14.83
CA VAL A 153 -6.12 22.58 15.91
C VAL A 153 -5.92 23.55 17.08
N GLU A 154 -5.53 24.79 16.83
CA GLU A 154 -5.35 25.83 17.87
C GLU A 154 -6.68 26.19 18.57
N ALA A 155 -7.78 26.25 17.81
CA ALA A 155 -9.11 26.44 18.37
C ALA A 155 -9.51 25.30 19.31
N ALA A 156 -9.32 24.04 18.90
CA ALA A 156 -9.61 22.88 19.75
C ALA A 156 -8.75 22.88 21.03
N LEU A 157 -7.46 23.24 20.92
CA LEU A 157 -6.58 23.39 22.10
C LEU A 157 -7.07 24.48 23.05
N SER A 158 -7.58 25.59 22.52
CA SER A 158 -8.15 26.70 23.32
C SER A 158 -9.43 26.29 24.05
N LEU A 159 -10.15 25.29 23.52
CA LEU A 159 -11.30 24.65 24.17
C LEU A 159 -10.91 23.56 25.19
N GLY A 160 -9.61 23.36 25.45
CA GLY A 160 -9.10 22.41 26.43
C GLY A 160 -8.89 20.98 25.92
N PHE A 161 -8.95 20.76 24.60
CA PHE A 161 -8.66 19.44 24.03
C PHE A 161 -7.19 19.09 24.21
N SER A 162 -6.89 17.80 24.33
CA SER A 162 -5.50 17.33 24.30
C SER A 162 -4.90 17.53 22.90
N GLN A 163 -3.56 17.65 22.83
CA GLN A 163 -2.84 17.73 21.54
C GLN A 163 -3.20 16.59 20.58
N ARG A 164 -3.42 15.38 21.12
CA ARG A 164 -3.85 14.22 20.35
C ARG A 164 -5.25 14.46 19.77
N ASP A 165 -6.21 14.83 20.61
CA ASP A 165 -7.62 14.90 20.21
C ASP A 165 -7.88 16.08 19.27
N ALA A 166 -7.24 17.22 19.51
CA ALA A 166 -7.29 18.38 18.62
C ALA A 166 -6.78 18.03 17.20
N ARG A 167 -5.65 17.31 17.12
CA ARG A 167 -5.09 16.88 15.82
C ARG A 167 -5.90 15.75 15.18
N TRP A 168 -6.47 14.85 15.99
CA TRP A 168 -7.33 13.77 15.52
C TRP A 168 -8.57 14.32 14.84
N GLU A 169 -9.24 15.31 15.45
CA GLU A 169 -10.44 15.95 14.91
C GLU A 169 -10.20 16.50 13.50
N VAL A 170 -9.06 17.16 13.29
CA VAL A 170 -8.68 17.71 11.99
C VAL A 170 -8.22 16.62 11.01
N ALA A 171 -7.43 15.64 11.45
CA ALA A 171 -6.80 14.68 10.55
C ALA A 171 -7.73 13.53 10.10
N ARG A 172 -8.68 13.10 10.96
CA ARG A 172 -9.40 11.83 10.78
C ARG A 172 -10.14 11.73 9.45
N THR A 173 -10.87 12.77 9.04
CA THR A 173 -11.72 12.75 7.85
C THR A 173 -10.87 12.64 6.59
N ALA A 174 -9.85 13.49 6.46
CA ALA A 174 -8.95 13.47 5.31
C ALA A 174 -8.15 12.16 5.21
N ALA A 175 -7.81 11.57 6.35
CA ALA A 175 -7.11 10.30 6.37
C ALA A 175 -8.01 9.10 6.06
N ALA A 176 -9.29 9.14 6.45
CA ALA A 176 -10.28 8.10 6.14
C ALA A 176 -10.48 7.93 4.63
N ASP A 177 -10.33 9.00 3.84
CA ASP A 177 -10.38 8.93 2.38
C ASP A 177 -9.36 7.94 1.78
N ALA A 178 -8.32 7.57 2.53
CA ALA A 178 -7.34 6.57 2.09
C ALA A 178 -7.95 5.18 1.89
N LEU A 179 -9.13 4.92 2.47
CA LEU A 179 -9.89 3.67 2.32
C LEU A 179 -10.73 3.64 1.04
N LEU A 180 -11.05 4.80 0.45
CA LEU A 180 -11.93 4.89 -0.72
C LEU A 180 -11.52 3.97 -1.87
N PRO A 181 -10.25 3.91 -2.30
CA PRO A 181 -9.88 3.01 -3.41
C PRO A 181 -10.11 1.53 -3.11
N GLY A 182 -9.93 1.09 -1.86
CA GLY A 182 -10.18 -0.29 -1.45
C GLY A 182 -11.67 -0.61 -1.44
N VAL A 183 -12.48 0.31 -0.92
CA VAL A 183 -13.94 0.18 -0.91
C VAL A 183 -14.50 0.17 -2.33
N ASP A 184 -14.05 1.08 -3.19
CA ASP A 184 -14.51 1.18 -4.58
C ASP A 184 -14.07 -0.02 -5.42
N GLN A 185 -12.85 -0.53 -5.21
CA GLN A 185 -12.42 -1.81 -5.79
C GLN A 185 -13.35 -2.94 -5.38
N THR A 186 -13.71 -3.02 -4.11
CA THR A 186 -14.58 -4.09 -3.60
C THR A 186 -16.00 -3.99 -4.15
N ARG A 187 -16.54 -2.78 -4.29
CA ARG A 187 -17.88 -2.55 -4.85
C ARG A 187 -17.98 -2.88 -6.34
N THR A 188 -16.90 -2.69 -7.09
CA THR A 188 -16.90 -2.82 -8.56
C THR A 188 -16.30 -4.13 -9.04
N VAL A 189 -15.86 -4.99 -8.13
CA VAL A 189 -15.29 -6.30 -8.48
C VAL A 189 -16.33 -7.16 -9.21
N GLY A 190 -15.89 -7.80 -10.30
CA GLY A 190 -16.76 -8.63 -11.14
C GLY A 190 -17.66 -7.86 -12.10
N LEU A 191 -17.89 -6.56 -11.88
CA LEU A 191 -18.63 -5.69 -12.80
C LEU A 191 -17.71 -4.97 -13.79
N VAL A 192 -16.65 -4.33 -13.28
CA VAL A 192 -15.74 -3.49 -14.09
C VAL A 192 -14.32 -4.04 -14.08
N THR A 193 -13.95 -4.77 -13.03
CA THR A 193 -12.59 -5.30 -12.89
C THR A 193 -12.60 -6.76 -12.48
N LEU A 194 -11.70 -7.54 -13.09
CA LEU A 194 -11.38 -8.91 -12.68
C LEU A 194 -10.02 -8.87 -11.98
N PRO A 195 -9.95 -9.06 -10.66
CA PRO A 195 -8.69 -9.03 -9.92
C PRO A 195 -7.75 -10.14 -10.38
N GLY A 196 -6.45 -9.85 -10.37
CA GLY A 196 -5.43 -10.83 -10.79
C GLY A 196 -5.44 -12.11 -9.94
N ALA A 197 -5.76 -12.02 -8.64
CA ALA A 197 -5.85 -13.20 -7.77
C ALA A 197 -7.02 -14.12 -8.15
N PHE A 198 -8.20 -13.55 -8.48
CA PHE A 198 -9.32 -14.30 -9.05
C PHE A 198 -8.90 -15.03 -10.33
N VAL A 199 -8.29 -14.32 -11.29
CA VAL A 199 -7.85 -14.93 -12.55
C VAL A 199 -6.80 -16.01 -12.30
N GLY A 200 -5.86 -15.78 -11.38
CA GLY A 200 -4.84 -16.75 -11.00
C GLY A 200 -5.43 -18.06 -10.45
N VAL A 201 -6.37 -17.97 -9.50
CA VAL A 201 -7.06 -19.15 -8.95
C VAL A 201 -7.92 -19.82 -10.01
N LEU A 202 -8.65 -19.04 -10.81
CA LEU A 202 -9.48 -19.57 -11.90
C LEU A 202 -8.65 -20.39 -12.90
N LEU A 203 -7.50 -19.89 -13.32
CA LEU A 203 -6.62 -20.59 -14.25
C LEU A 203 -5.94 -21.80 -13.61
N ALA A 204 -5.64 -21.74 -12.31
CA ALA A 204 -5.00 -22.83 -11.58
C ALA A 204 -5.95 -23.99 -11.26
N THR A 205 -7.21 -23.70 -10.91
CA THR A 205 -8.17 -24.72 -10.45
C THR A 205 -9.27 -25.02 -11.46
N GLY A 206 -9.49 -24.16 -12.46
CA GLY A 206 -10.61 -24.26 -13.41
C GLY A 206 -11.97 -23.91 -12.82
N SER A 207 -12.06 -23.56 -11.52
CA SER A 207 -13.32 -23.30 -10.83
C SER A 207 -13.55 -21.82 -10.56
N ALA A 208 -14.52 -21.23 -11.27
CA ALA A 208 -14.94 -19.83 -11.05
C ALA A 208 -15.55 -19.60 -9.66
N VAL A 209 -16.26 -20.59 -9.13
CA VAL A 209 -16.86 -20.51 -7.78
C VAL A 209 -15.76 -20.45 -6.72
N GLN A 210 -14.74 -21.30 -6.84
CA GLN A 210 -13.61 -21.30 -5.90
C GLN A 210 -12.79 -20.01 -6.01
N ALA A 211 -12.51 -19.56 -7.24
CA ALA A 211 -11.85 -18.28 -7.48
C ALA A 211 -12.61 -17.10 -6.86
N GLY A 212 -13.94 -17.09 -6.99
CA GLY A 212 -14.82 -16.10 -6.39
C GLY A 212 -14.74 -16.10 -4.86
N ALA A 213 -14.81 -17.28 -4.24
CA ALA A 213 -14.71 -17.41 -2.79
C ALA A 213 -13.37 -16.91 -2.23
N VAL A 214 -12.25 -17.30 -2.86
CA VAL A 214 -10.91 -16.82 -2.46
C VAL A 214 -10.79 -15.31 -2.67
N GLN A 215 -11.33 -14.78 -3.77
CA GLN A 215 -11.28 -13.35 -4.02
C GLN A 215 -12.08 -12.54 -2.98
N ILE A 216 -13.25 -13.00 -2.56
CA ILE A 216 -14.03 -12.35 -1.50
C ILE A 216 -13.25 -12.35 -0.19
N LEU A 217 -12.64 -13.48 0.17
CA LEU A 217 -11.77 -13.58 1.34
C LEU A 217 -10.61 -12.57 1.28
N VAL A 218 -9.94 -12.45 0.14
CA VAL A 218 -8.83 -11.50 -0.06
C VAL A 218 -9.31 -10.05 0.04
N LEU A 219 -10.46 -9.70 -0.55
CA LEU A 219 -11.01 -8.34 -0.47
C LEU A 219 -11.43 -7.97 0.95
N ALA A 220 -12.09 -8.88 1.66
CA ALA A 220 -12.43 -8.68 3.07
C ALA A 220 -11.17 -8.49 3.93
N GLY A 221 -10.14 -9.31 3.71
CA GLY A 221 -8.84 -9.17 4.35
C GLY A 221 -8.16 -7.83 4.03
N LEU A 222 -8.19 -7.39 2.77
CA LEU A 222 -7.65 -6.10 2.36
C LEU A 222 -8.33 -4.94 3.08
N LEU A 223 -9.67 -4.92 3.10
CA LEU A 223 -10.43 -3.87 3.79
C LEU A 223 -10.12 -3.83 5.28
N LEU A 224 -10.02 -4.99 5.93
CA LEU A 224 -9.65 -5.08 7.35
C LEU A 224 -8.22 -4.55 7.59
N ALA A 225 -7.24 -5.02 6.82
CA ALA A 225 -5.85 -4.59 6.94
C ALA A 225 -5.72 -3.07 6.70
N GLN A 226 -6.38 -2.54 5.67
CA GLN A 226 -6.36 -1.12 5.37
C GLN A 226 -7.00 -0.30 6.49
N THR A 227 -8.15 -0.74 7.03
CA THR A 227 -8.83 -0.04 8.12
C THR A 227 -7.97 0.03 9.37
N CYS A 228 -7.38 -1.09 9.80
CA CYS A 228 -6.43 -1.13 10.91
C CYS A 228 -5.21 -0.24 10.66
N ALA A 229 -4.65 -0.31 9.45
CA ALA A 229 -3.48 0.47 9.07
C ALA A 229 -3.76 1.98 9.03
N VAL A 230 -4.94 2.40 8.57
CA VAL A 230 -5.38 3.81 8.60
C VAL A 230 -5.58 4.26 10.04
N ALA A 231 -6.28 3.49 10.87
CA ALA A 231 -6.53 3.85 12.27
C ALA A 231 -5.21 4.11 13.03
N VAL A 232 -4.23 3.21 12.90
CA VAL A 232 -2.92 3.37 13.54
C VAL A 232 -2.12 4.51 12.92
N ALA A 233 -2.18 4.71 11.60
CA ALA A 233 -1.49 5.83 10.95
C ALA A 233 -2.01 7.18 11.43
N VAL A 234 -3.34 7.35 11.53
CA VAL A 234 -3.97 8.57 12.04
C VAL A 234 -3.61 8.79 13.49
N GLU A 235 -3.61 7.75 14.31
CA GLU A 235 -3.21 7.83 15.72
C GLU A 235 -1.76 8.31 15.87
N LEU A 236 -0.84 7.78 15.06
CA LEU A 236 0.56 8.18 15.06
C LEU A 236 0.77 9.63 14.60
N VAL A 237 -0.03 10.08 13.63
CA VAL A 237 -0.07 11.48 13.21
C VAL A 237 -0.64 12.37 14.31
N ALA A 238 -1.77 12.00 14.91
CA ALA A 238 -2.43 12.76 15.97
C ALA A 238 -1.54 12.92 17.21
N ARG A 239 -0.84 11.86 17.64
CA ARG A 239 0.15 11.91 18.74
C ARG A 239 1.44 12.65 18.40
N GLY A 240 1.63 13.09 17.16
CA GLY A 240 2.86 13.75 16.72
C GLY A 240 4.09 12.84 16.64
N ARG A 241 3.90 11.51 16.63
CA ARG A 241 4.99 10.56 16.35
C ARG A 241 5.39 10.60 14.88
N VAL A 242 4.43 10.85 13.99
CA VAL A 242 4.64 11.12 12.56
C VAL A 242 4.37 12.60 12.29
N TYR A 243 5.37 13.29 11.74
CA TYR A 243 5.34 14.74 11.51
C TYR A 243 6.26 15.13 10.36
N ARG A 244 6.04 16.31 9.76
CA ARG A 244 6.96 16.90 8.78
C ARG A 244 8.01 17.73 9.50
N GLY A 245 9.29 17.51 9.19
CA GLY A 245 10.44 18.14 9.86
C GLY A 245 10.55 19.68 9.74
N ARG A 246 9.51 20.41 9.32
CA ARG A 246 9.51 21.87 9.19
C ARG A 246 9.11 22.65 10.44
N ARG A 247 8.68 22.01 11.54
CA ARG A 247 8.19 22.72 12.75
C ARG A 247 9.12 22.70 13.98
N VAL A 248 10.43 22.85 13.79
CA VAL A 248 11.36 23.15 14.91
C VAL A 248 11.93 24.58 14.85
N ARG A 249 11.61 25.38 13.81
CA ARG A 249 12.18 26.73 13.66
C ARG A 249 11.26 27.90 14.03
N ALA A 250 9.95 27.69 14.15
CA ALA A 250 9.00 28.77 14.46
C ALA A 250 8.68 28.92 15.96
N ALA A 251 8.94 27.90 16.79
CA ALA A 251 8.65 27.91 18.23
C ALA A 251 9.85 28.34 19.11
N ARG A 252 10.96 28.80 18.51
CA ARG A 252 12.14 29.33 19.22
C ARG A 252 12.35 30.84 19.04
N VAL A 253 11.41 31.54 18.41
CA VAL A 253 11.51 32.98 18.13
C VAL A 253 10.24 33.74 18.55
N ARG A 254 9.50 33.23 19.53
CA ARG A 254 8.46 34.00 20.23
C ARG A 254 8.53 33.72 21.70
#